data_AF-A0A0V0GNL5-F1
#
_entry.id   AF-A0A0V0GNL5-F1
#
_cell.length_a   1.000
_cell.length_b   1.000
_cell.length_c   1.000
_cell.angle_alpha   90.00
_cell.angle_beta   90.00
_cell.angle_gamma   90.00
#
_symmetry.space_group_name_H-M   'P 1'
#
loop_
_entity.id
_entity.type
_entity.pdbx_description
1 polymer ?
#
loop_
_entity_poly.entity_id
_entity_poly.type
_entity_poly.pdbx_seq_one_letter_code
_entity_poly.pdbx_strand_id
1 'polypeptide(L)' 'MLAALRDFYQNSTRDGMYINSCFTHCQSETQETWFAVGSPRIDNKTIAETVGDWYFSRNISKEIDCAYPCDTTCHHMI' A
#
# COMPACT_ATOMS: atom_id res chain seq x y z
N MET A 1 12.68 -4.72 -7.41
CA MET A 1 11.94 -3.71 -6.62
C MET A 1 12.07 -3.98 -5.12
N LEU A 2 11.45 -5.03 -4.56
CA LEU A 2 11.43 -5.29 -3.11
C LEU A 2 12.82 -5.41 -2.45
N ALA A 3 13.81 -6.00 -3.15
CA ALA A 3 15.17 -6.12 -2.63
C ALA A 3 15.80 -4.76 -2.24
N ALA A 4 15.45 -3.68 -2.96
CA ALA A 4 15.97 -2.34 -2.67
C ALA A 4 15.36 -1.73 -1.38
N LEU A 5 14.22 -2.25 -0.92
CA LEU A 5 13.52 -1.80 0.27
C LEU A 5 13.78 -2.70 1.49
N ARG A 6 14.62 -3.73 1.35
CA ARG A 6 14.85 -4.74 2.39
C ARG A 6 15.38 -4.14 3.69
N ASP A 7 16.37 -3.27 3.61
CA ASP A 7 16.97 -2.65 4.80
C ASP A 7 15.95 -1.76 5.52
N PHE A 8 15.16 -1.00 4.77
CA PHE A 8 14.06 -0.19 5.29
C PHE A 8 13.00 -1.07 5.97
N TYR A 9 12.59 -2.16 5.31
CA TYR A 9 11.61 -3.10 5.84
C TYR A 9 12.08 -3.75 7.14
N GLN A 10 13.35 -4.13 7.24
CA GLN A 10 13.89 -4.82 8.42
C GLN A 10 14.24 -3.87 9.57
N ASN A 11 14.80 -2.69 9.28
CA ASN A 11 15.47 -1.88 10.30
C ASN A 11 14.67 -0.64 10.73
N SER A 12 13.71 -0.15 9.94
CA SER A 12 12.89 0.98 10.36
C SER A 12 11.73 0.56 11.26
N THR A 13 11.41 1.34 12.28
CA THR A 13 10.22 1.13 13.12
C THR A 13 9.22 2.29 13.04
N ARG A 14 9.58 3.35 12.32
CA ARG A 14 8.79 4.60 12.22
C ARG A 14 8.25 4.86 10.84
N ASP A 15 8.82 4.22 9.82
CA ASP A 15 8.43 4.47 8.45
C ASP A 15 7.32 3.50 8.00
N GLY A 16 6.50 3.97 7.06
CA GLY A 16 5.39 3.22 6.48
C GLY A 16 5.66 2.82 5.03
N MET A 17 4.96 1.77 4.58
CA MET A 17 5.03 1.25 3.23
C MET A 17 3.70 0.58 2.86
N TYR A 18 3.28 0.80 1.61
CA TYR A 18 2.14 0.13 1.00
C TYR A 18 2.57 -0.25 -0.42
N ILE A 19 2.71 -1.56 -0.68
CA ILE A 19 3.11 -2.09 -2.00
C ILE A 19 2.13 -3.18 -2.37
N ASN A 20 1.14 -2.85 -3.21
CA ASN A 20 0.18 -3.83 -3.70
C ASN A 20 0.58 -4.39 -5.06
N SER A 21 0.02 -5.55 -5.40
CA SER A 21 0.23 -6.19 -6.69
C SER A 21 -0.56 -5.49 -7.81
N CYS A 22 -0.15 -4.28 -8.21
CA CYS A 22 -0.93 -3.46 -9.13
C CYS A 22 -0.05 -2.77 -10.17
N PHE A 23 -0.45 -2.84 -11.45
CA PHE A 23 0.20 -2.12 -12.53
C PHE A 23 -0.55 -0.80 -12.80
N THR A 24 -0.08 0.29 -12.18
CA THR A 24 -0.72 1.60 -12.25
C THR A 24 0.25 2.72 -11.84
N HIS A 25 -0.08 3.98 -12.15
CA HIS A 25 0.62 5.16 -11.63
C HIS A 25 -0.32 6.05 -10.77
N CYS A 26 0.24 6.98 -9.99
CA CYS A 26 -0.48 8.03 -9.22
C CYS A 26 -1.64 7.56 -8.32
N GLN A 27 -1.56 6.36 -7.72
CA GLN A 27 -2.63 5.80 -6.86
C GLN A 27 -3.02 6.66 -5.65
N SER A 28 -2.16 7.57 -5.20
CA SER A 28 -2.46 8.45 -4.08
C SER A 28 -3.25 9.71 -4.46
N GLU A 29 -3.44 9.99 -5.75
CA GLU A 29 -3.99 11.28 -6.20
C GLU A 29 -5.53 11.30 -6.25
N THR A 30 -6.17 10.15 -6.41
CA THR A 30 -7.64 10.07 -6.58
C THR A 30 -8.30 9.41 -5.36
N GLN A 31 -9.51 9.87 -5.03
CA GLN A 31 -10.28 9.24 -3.95
C GLN A 31 -10.68 7.79 -4.28
N GLU A 32 -10.86 7.47 -5.56
CA GLU A 32 -11.21 6.12 -6.02
C GLU A 32 -10.16 5.10 -5.60
N THR A 33 -8.87 5.43 -5.72
CA THR A 33 -7.77 4.55 -5.31
C THR A 33 -7.32 4.77 -3.88
N TRP A 34 -7.60 5.94 -3.29
CA TRP A 34 -7.14 6.29 -1.93
C TRP A 34 -8.02 5.71 -0.81
N PHE A 35 -9.35 5.94 -0.87
CA PHE A 35 -10.25 5.66 0.26
C PHE A 35 -11.71 5.29 -0.13
N ALA A 36 -12.04 5.21 -1.41
CA ALA A 36 -13.37 4.79 -1.83
C ALA A 36 -13.64 3.31 -1.49
N VAL A 37 -14.91 2.90 -1.54
CA VAL A 37 -15.32 1.50 -1.26
C VAL A 37 -14.60 0.49 -2.17
N GLY A 38 -14.37 0.86 -3.43
CA GLY A 38 -13.65 0.05 -4.41
C GLY A 38 -12.14 0.26 -4.46
N SER A 39 -11.54 1.00 -3.54
CA SER A 39 -10.10 1.25 -3.56
C SER A 39 -9.29 -0.06 -3.44
N PRO A 40 -8.07 -0.12 -4.00
CA PRO A 40 -7.16 -1.23 -3.76
C PRO A 40 -6.93 -1.48 -2.26
N ARG A 41 -6.76 -2.75 -1.88
CA ARG A 41 -6.59 -3.18 -0.49
C ARG A 41 -5.52 -4.25 -0.34
N ILE A 42 -4.74 -4.15 0.72
CA ILE A 42 -3.90 -5.24 1.27
C ILE A 42 -4.46 -5.58 2.64
N ASP A 43 -4.71 -6.87 2.92
CA ASP A 43 -5.27 -7.33 4.20
C ASP A 43 -6.51 -6.52 4.63
N ASN A 44 -7.38 -6.23 3.65
CA ASN A 44 -8.60 -5.43 3.80
C ASN A 44 -8.38 -3.97 4.24
N LYS A 45 -7.16 -3.41 4.13
CA LYS A 45 -6.86 -2.00 4.37
C LYS A 45 -6.64 -1.23 3.07
N THR A 46 -7.25 -0.05 2.95
CA THR A 46 -6.97 0.89 1.86
C THR A 46 -5.63 1.60 2.06
N ILE A 47 -5.15 2.30 1.02
CA ILE A 47 -3.97 3.15 1.11
C ILE A 47 -4.13 4.20 2.23
N ALA A 48 -5.30 4.87 2.29
CA ALA A 48 -5.58 5.88 3.30
C ALA A 48 -5.58 5.32 4.72
N GLU A 49 -6.09 4.10 4.92
CA GLU A 49 -6.09 3.45 6.23
C GLU A 49 -4.66 3.13 6.68
N THR A 50 -3.84 2.55 5.79
CA THR A 50 -2.43 2.25 6.08
C THR A 50 -1.61 3.52 6.34
N VAL A 51 -1.81 4.58 5.54
CA VAL A 51 -1.15 5.87 5.77
C VAL A 51 -1.64 6.52 7.06
N GLY A 52 -2.91 6.40 7.41
CA GLY A 52 -3.46 6.87 8.67
C GLY A 52 -2.87 6.15 9.87
N ASP A 53 -2.76 4.83 9.81
CA ASP A 53 -2.12 4.01 10.86
C ASP A 53 -0.67 4.44 11.07
N TRP A 54 0.07 4.68 9.99
CA TRP A 54 1.44 5.19 10.03
C TRP A 54 1.51 6.60 10.64
N TYR A 55 0.76 7.56 10.09
CA TYR A 55 0.82 8.97 10.45
C TYR A 55 0.47 9.20 11.93
N PHE A 56 -0.55 8.49 12.44
CA PHE A 56 -0.98 8.57 13.82
C PHE A 56 -0.25 7.59 14.75
N SER A 57 0.76 6.87 14.27
CA SER A 57 1.52 5.87 15.04
C SER A 57 0.64 4.81 15.71
N ARG A 58 -0.42 4.36 15.03
CA ARG A 58 -1.37 3.36 15.54
C ARG A 58 -0.82 1.94 15.37
N ASN A 59 -0.06 1.69 14.31
CA ASN A 59 0.54 0.38 14.02
C ASN A 59 1.79 0.49 13.13
N ILE A 60 2.62 -0.56 13.12
CA ILE A 60 3.67 -0.75 12.10
C ILE A 60 2.98 -0.97 10.76
N SER A 61 3.09 0.01 9.88
CA SER A 61 2.31 0.07 8.63
C SER A 61 3.21 -0.26 7.45
N LYS A 62 3.61 -1.53 7.32
CA LYS A 62 4.49 -2.02 6.25
C LYS A 62 3.79 -3.14 5.49
N GLU A 63 2.84 -2.75 4.67
CA GLU A 63 1.99 -3.66 3.91
C GLU A 63 2.64 -3.97 2.56
N ILE A 64 2.91 -5.25 2.31
CA ILE A 64 3.40 -5.76 1.03
C ILE A 64 2.51 -6.93 0.63
N ASP A 65 1.93 -6.84 -0.55
CA ASP A 65 1.04 -7.83 -1.11
C ASP A 65 1.81 -9.01 -1.75
N CYS A 66 1.07 -9.96 -2.35
CA CYS A 66 1.63 -11.07 -3.10
C CYS A 66 2.34 -10.65 -4.39
N ALA A 67 3.05 -11.61 -5.00
CA ALA A 67 3.71 -11.39 -6.28
C ALA A 67 2.70 -11.11 -7.39
N TYR A 68 2.98 -10.10 -8.21
CA TYR A 68 2.12 -9.70 -9.32
C TYR A 68 1.88 -10.81 -10.35
N PRO A 69 0.67 -10.95 -10.93
CA PRO A 69 -0.57 -10.20 -10.66
C PRO A 69 -1.56 -10.97 -9.77
N CYS A 70 -1.79 -10.52 -8.54
CA CYS A 70 -2.74 -11.16 -7.61
C CYS A 70 -3.80 -10.21 -7.01
N ASP A 71 -3.54 -8.90 -6.93
CA ASP A 71 -4.49 -7.94 -6.34
C ASP A 71 -5.73 -7.76 -7.24
N THR A 72 -6.84 -8.38 -6.86
CA THR A 72 -8.12 -8.27 -7.57
C THR A 72 -8.84 -6.95 -7.32
N THR A 73 -8.38 -6.14 -6.37
CA THR A 73 -8.94 -4.83 -6.04
C THR A 73 -8.20 -3.68 -6.74
N CYS A 74 -7.11 -3.99 -7.45
CA CYS A 74 -6.33 -3.03 -8.21
C CYS A 74 -7.10 -2.41 -9.38
N HIS A 75 -7.08 -1.08 -9.45
CA HIS A 75 -7.47 -0.33 -10.65
C HIS A 75 -6.24 -0.11 -11.53
N HIS A 76 -6.21 -0.77 -12.70
CA HIS A 76 -5.08 -0.70 -13.63
C HIS A 76 -5.14 0.60 -14.46
N MET A 77 -4.61 1.70 -13.92
CA MET A 77 -4.61 3.02 -14.58
C MET A 77 -3.25 3.30 -15.20
N ILE A 78 -3.21 3.56 -16.50
CA ILE A 78 -1.99 3.94 -17.25
C ILE A 78 -1.86 5.45 -17.25
#